data_AF-A0A933IQY5-F1
#
_entry.id   AF-A0A933IQY5-F1
#
_cell.length_a   1.000
_cell.length_b   1.000
_cell.length_c   1.000
_cell.angle_alpha   90.00
_cell.angle_beta   90.00
_cell.angle_gamma   90.00
#
_symmetry.space_group_name_H-M   'P 1'
#
loop_
_entity.id
_entity.type
_entity.pdbx_description
1 polymer ?
#
loop_
_entity_poly.entity_id
_entity_poly.type
_entity_poly.pdbx_seq_one_letter_code
_entity_poly.pdbx_strand_id
1 'polypeptide(L)'
;MRILDRLYKKGRKQTDVEEMLGQARAIGSLVDKVVNKVLERHFETLLQQSIVYLVTGVWGASKEGKIDPIQEEIHREVETSLTEILAALDLDRLREAQKYSILFVIRELIVSRIGYALERFKSSAGGGPDESASMLDEIKPLGEA
;
A
#
# COMPACT_ATOMS: atom_id res chain seq x y z
N MET A 1 -18.63 7.34 46.64
CA MET A 1 -18.20 7.99 45.38
C MET A 1 -17.23 7.16 44.51
N ARG A 2 -16.43 6.22 45.04
CA ARG A 2 -15.42 5.48 44.24
C ARG A 2 -15.93 4.52 43.15
N ILE A 3 -17.19 4.07 43.19
CA ILE A 3 -17.73 3.09 42.23
C ILE A 3 -18.26 3.79 40.97
N LEU A 4 -18.90 4.95 41.11
CA LEU A 4 -19.39 5.78 40.00
C LEU A 4 -18.23 6.29 39.13
N ASP A 5 -17.11 6.71 39.74
CA ASP A 5 -15.90 7.12 39.01
C ASP A 5 -15.28 5.99 38.19
N ARG A 6 -15.33 4.74 38.67
CA ARG A 6 -14.79 3.58 37.94
C ARG A 6 -15.64 3.23 36.73
N LEU A 7 -16.97 3.30 36.84
CA LEU A 7 -17.88 3.04 35.73
C LEU A 7 -17.76 4.14 34.67
N TYR A 8 -17.66 5.40 35.08
CA TYR A 8 -17.46 6.53 34.17
C TYR A 8 -16.11 6.46 33.42
N LYS A 9 -15.01 6.14 34.11
CA LYS A 9 -13.70 5.89 33.46
C LYS A 9 -13.72 4.71 32.50
N LYS A 10 -14.46 3.63 32.82
CA LYS A 10 -14.56 2.45 31.96
C LYS A 10 -15.33 2.77 30.67
N GLY A 11 -16.45 3.49 30.77
CA GLY A 11 -17.22 3.94 29.61
C GLY A 11 -16.42 4.86 28.68
N ARG A 12 -15.74 5.86 29.25
CA ARG A 12 -14.90 6.79 28.48
C ARG A 12 -13.75 6.09 27.75
N LYS A 13 -13.08 5.13 28.40
CA LYS A 13 -11.99 4.36 27.79
C LYS A 13 -12.48 3.48 26.63
N GLN A 14 -13.72 2.99 26.69
CA GLN A 14 -14.30 2.17 25.62
C GLN A 14 -14.63 3.03 24.39
N THR A 15 -15.17 4.23 24.58
CA THR A 15 -15.44 5.20 23.51
C THR A 15 -14.14 5.62 22.79
N ASP A 16 -13.06 5.90 23.54
CA ASP A 16 -11.74 6.23 22.98
C ASP A 16 -11.22 5.13 22.04
N VAL A 17 -11.33 3.86 22.45
CA VAL A 17 -10.86 2.72 21.63
C VAL A 17 -11.69 2.57 20.36
N GLU A 18 -13.01 2.72 20.44
CA GLU A 18 -13.88 2.62 19.28
C GLU A 18 -13.63 3.74 18.28
N GLU A 19 -13.40 4.96 18.75
CA GLU A 19 -13.02 6.11 17.94
C GLU A 19 -11.67 5.89 17.24
N MET A 20 -10.65 5.44 17.98
CA MET A 20 -9.34 5.08 17.43
C MET A 20 -9.46 4.00 16.34
N LEU A 21 -10.27 2.96 16.57
CA LEU A 21 -10.51 1.90 15.57
C LEU A 21 -11.33 2.39 14.38
N GLY A 22 -12.19 3.38 14.58
CA GLY A 22 -12.93 4.06 13.51
C GLY A 22 -11.99 4.82 12.58
N GLN A 23 -11.08 5.62 13.16
CA GLN A 23 -10.06 6.36 12.41
C GLN A 23 -9.13 5.42 11.64
N ALA A 24 -8.64 4.35 12.28
CA ALA A 24 -7.78 3.36 11.62
C ALA A 24 -8.47 2.70 10.41
N ARG A 25 -9.77 2.36 10.52
CA ARG A 25 -10.56 1.81 9.42
C ARG A 25 -10.74 2.83 8.28
N ALA A 26 -10.98 4.09 8.61
CA ALA A 26 -11.11 5.15 7.60
C ALA A 26 -9.81 5.32 6.80
N ILE A 27 -8.65 5.36 7.47
CA ILE A 27 -7.34 5.39 6.79
C ILE A 27 -7.18 4.18 5.88
N GLY A 28 -7.44 2.98 6.41
CA GLY A 28 -7.32 1.74 5.64
C GLY A 28 -8.13 1.78 4.36
N SER A 29 -9.39 2.22 4.45
CA SER A 29 -10.28 2.36 3.30
C SER A 29 -9.81 3.41 2.29
N LEU A 30 -9.23 4.53 2.74
CA LEU A 30 -8.69 5.55 1.83
C LEU A 30 -7.42 5.07 1.11
N VAL A 31 -6.56 4.34 1.82
CA VAL A 31 -5.39 3.68 1.22
C VAL A 31 -5.82 2.64 0.20
N ASP A 32 -6.80 1.79 0.52
CA ASP A 32 -7.32 0.79 -0.43
C ASP A 32 -7.94 1.45 -1.67
N LYS A 33 -8.69 2.54 -1.48
CA LYS A 33 -9.29 3.30 -2.58
C LYS A 33 -8.23 3.81 -3.56
N VAL A 34 -7.13 4.42 -3.08
CA VAL A 34 -6.07 4.92 -3.97
C VAL A 34 -5.29 3.78 -4.63
N VAL A 35 -4.98 2.72 -3.89
CA VAL A 35 -4.29 1.54 -4.43
C VAL A 35 -5.11 0.92 -5.56
N ASN A 36 -6.40 0.68 -5.34
CA ASN A 36 -7.29 0.10 -6.34
C ASN A 36 -7.45 1.03 -7.54
N LYS A 37 -7.59 2.33 -7.33
CA LYS A 37 -7.71 3.31 -8.42
C LYS A 37 -6.48 3.32 -9.33
N VAL A 38 -5.28 3.31 -8.74
CA VAL A 38 -4.02 3.26 -9.50
C VAL A 38 -3.89 1.95 -10.26
N LEU A 39 -4.20 0.82 -9.61
CA LEU A 39 -4.19 -0.48 -10.26
C LEU A 39 -5.20 -0.53 -11.40
N GLU A 40 -6.47 -0.22 -11.17
CA GLU A 40 -7.53 -0.25 -12.20
C GLU A 40 -7.17 0.55 -13.46
N ARG A 41 -6.48 1.69 -13.30
CA ARG A 41 -6.14 2.58 -14.43
C ARG A 41 -4.83 2.22 -15.13
N HIS A 42 -3.86 1.72 -14.38
CA HIS A 42 -2.48 1.61 -14.86
C HIS A 42 -1.91 0.19 -14.76
N PHE A 43 -2.73 -0.82 -14.45
CA PHE A 43 -2.30 -2.20 -14.19
C PHE A 43 -1.35 -2.75 -15.24
N GLU A 44 -1.77 -2.72 -16.51
CA GLU A 44 -1.00 -3.31 -17.62
C GLU A 44 0.35 -2.63 -17.79
N THR A 45 0.39 -1.30 -17.74
CA THR A 45 1.63 -0.53 -17.79
C THR A 45 2.52 -0.91 -16.60
N LEU A 46 1.99 -0.82 -15.38
CA LEU A 46 2.76 -1.08 -14.17
C LEU A 46 3.28 -2.52 -14.09
N LEU A 47 2.57 -3.48 -14.67
CA LEU A 47 3.00 -4.88 -14.73
C LEU A 47 4.28 -5.07 -15.56
N GLN A 48 4.45 -4.27 -16.61
CA GLN A 48 5.62 -4.31 -17.50
C GLN A 48 6.80 -3.47 -16.97
N GLN A 49 6.57 -2.66 -15.94
CA GLN A 49 7.57 -1.76 -15.39
C GLN A 49 8.26 -2.33 -14.16
N SER A 50 9.41 -1.73 -13.82
CA SER A 50 10.11 -2.03 -12.56
C SER A 50 9.41 -1.37 -11.37
N ILE A 51 9.65 -1.87 -10.17
CA ILE A 51 9.16 -1.22 -8.94
C ILE A 51 9.65 0.23 -8.79
N VAL A 52 10.82 0.56 -9.33
CA VAL A 52 11.39 1.92 -9.30
C VAL A 52 10.53 2.91 -10.10
N TYR A 53 9.87 2.43 -11.17
CA TYR A 53 8.93 3.23 -11.94
C TYR A 53 7.71 3.62 -11.10
N LEU A 54 7.14 2.66 -10.36
CA LEU A 54 6.04 2.92 -9.43
C LEU A 54 6.45 3.91 -8.34
N VAL A 55 7.62 3.71 -7.73
CA VAL A 55 8.17 4.61 -6.71
C VAL A 55 8.25 6.03 -7.26
N THR A 56 8.82 6.21 -8.44
CA THR A 56 8.90 7.52 -9.12
C THR A 56 7.52 8.15 -9.30
N GLY A 57 6.52 7.38 -9.74
CA GLY A 57 5.14 7.85 -9.90
C GLY A 57 4.46 8.24 -8.58
N VAL A 58 4.66 7.47 -7.50
CA VAL A 58 4.09 7.82 -6.18
C VAL A 58 4.74 9.09 -5.62
N TRP A 59 6.06 9.22 -5.75
CA TRP A 59 6.82 10.36 -5.23
C TRP A 59 6.77 11.61 -6.10
N GLY A 60 6.41 11.47 -7.39
CA GLY A 60 6.42 12.58 -8.35
C GLY A 60 7.82 13.12 -8.66
N ALA A 61 8.86 12.32 -8.42
CA ALA A 61 10.25 12.76 -8.57
C ALA A 61 11.15 11.63 -9.07
N SER A 62 12.00 11.94 -10.06
CA SER A 62 13.04 11.07 -10.59
C SER A 62 14.42 11.68 -10.36
N LYS A 63 15.44 10.83 -10.15
CA LYS A 63 16.85 11.26 -10.12
C LYS A 63 17.37 11.68 -11.51
N GLU A 64 16.75 11.17 -12.56
CA GLU A 64 17.21 11.30 -13.95
C GLU A 64 16.50 12.43 -14.72
N GLY A 65 15.57 13.14 -14.07
CA GLY A 65 14.87 14.29 -14.64
C GLY A 65 13.36 14.08 -14.79
N LYS A 66 12.83 14.31 -15.99
CA LYS A 66 11.38 14.36 -16.22
C LYS A 66 10.72 13.01 -15.94
N ILE A 67 9.62 13.06 -15.19
CA ILE A 67 8.68 11.95 -15.03
C ILE A 67 7.77 11.87 -16.26
N ASP A 68 7.30 10.68 -16.61
CA ASP A 68 6.42 10.50 -17.75
C ASP A 68 4.93 10.76 -17.38
N PRO A 69 4.03 10.92 -18.35
CA PRO A 69 2.63 11.27 -18.09
C PRO A 69 1.88 10.29 -17.16
N ILE A 70 2.17 8.99 -17.21
CA ILE A 70 1.53 8.00 -16.34
C ILE A 70 2.04 8.16 -14.90
N GLN A 71 3.35 8.41 -14.72
CA GLN A 71 3.90 8.74 -13.40
C GLN A 71 3.30 10.03 -12.84
N GLU A 72 3.09 11.06 -13.66
CA GLU A 72 2.38 12.28 -13.25
C GLU A 72 0.94 12.01 -12.85
N GLU A 73 0.23 11.14 -13.57
CA GLU A 73 -1.14 10.74 -13.24
C GLU A 73 -1.19 10.02 -11.89
N ILE A 74 -0.32 9.02 -11.70
CA ILE A 74 -0.18 8.32 -10.42
C ILE A 74 0.11 9.31 -9.29
N HIS A 75 1.05 10.24 -9.50
CA HIS A 75 1.40 11.25 -8.51
C HIS A 75 0.19 12.11 -8.12
N ARG A 76 -0.54 12.63 -9.11
CA ARG A 76 -1.75 13.43 -8.87
C ARG A 76 -2.82 12.67 -8.09
N GLU A 77 -3.02 11.39 -8.42
CA GLU A 77 -3.97 10.54 -7.71
C GLU A 77 -3.58 10.32 -6.26
N VAL A 78 -2.29 10.02 -6.02
CA VAL A 78 -1.75 9.83 -4.68
C VAL A 78 -1.88 11.12 -3.88
N GLU A 79 -1.41 12.26 -4.37
CA GLU A 79 -1.46 13.54 -3.63
C GLU A 79 -2.89 13.96 -3.28
N THR A 80 -3.83 13.74 -4.19
CA THR A 80 -5.27 13.97 -3.91
C THR A 80 -5.72 13.11 -2.73
N SER A 81 -5.40 11.80 -2.73
CA SER A 81 -5.77 10.90 -1.65
C SER A 81 -5.03 11.18 -0.33
N LEU A 82 -3.78 11.61 -0.37
CA LEU A 82 -3.06 12.02 0.84
C LEU A 82 -3.69 13.25 1.48
N THR A 83 -4.21 14.17 0.67
CA THR A 83 -4.99 15.33 1.15
C THR A 83 -6.29 14.88 1.83
N GLU A 84 -7.01 13.92 1.22
CA GLU A 84 -8.21 13.31 1.84
C GLU A 84 -7.87 12.63 3.19
N ILE A 85 -6.73 11.94 3.27
CA ILE A 85 -6.27 11.24 4.47
C ILE A 85 -5.90 12.21 5.59
N LEU A 86 -5.19 13.31 5.28
CA LEU A 86 -4.87 14.34 6.29
C LEU A 86 -6.14 14.94 6.88
N ALA A 87 -7.12 15.26 6.01
CA ALA A 87 -8.39 15.82 6.44
C ALA A 87 -9.19 14.82 7.30
N ALA A 88 -9.21 13.53 6.93
CA ALA A 88 -9.91 12.49 7.68
C ALA A 88 -9.31 12.23 9.08
N LEU A 89 -8.03 12.55 9.27
CA LEU A 89 -7.33 12.35 10.53
C LEU A 89 -7.31 13.58 11.44
N ASP A 90 -7.95 14.69 11.03
CA ASP A 90 -7.93 15.97 11.77
C ASP A 90 -6.50 16.40 12.17
N LEU A 91 -5.54 16.17 11.27
CA LEU A 91 -4.12 16.42 11.55
C LEU A 91 -3.73 17.89 11.37
N ASP A 92 -4.70 18.80 11.28
CA ASP A 92 -4.49 20.22 11.06
C ASP A 92 -3.64 20.86 12.17
N ARG A 93 -3.67 20.26 13.36
CA ARG A 93 -2.90 20.69 14.54
C ARG A 93 -1.45 20.19 14.55
N LEU A 94 -1.07 19.28 13.66
CA LEU A 94 0.29 18.80 13.57
C LEU A 94 1.20 19.81 12.86
N ARG A 95 2.47 19.84 13.25
CA ARG A 95 3.50 20.60 12.51
C ARG A 95 3.74 19.96 11.16
N GLU A 96 4.17 20.74 10.17
CA GLU A 96 4.44 20.26 8.81
C GLU A 96 5.41 19.07 8.77
N ALA A 97 6.45 19.05 9.59
CA ALA A 97 7.37 17.91 9.69
C ALA A 97 6.67 16.61 10.17
N GLN A 98 5.67 16.72 11.06
CA GLN A 98 4.91 15.58 11.56
C GLN A 98 3.91 15.10 10.51
N LYS A 99 3.21 16.03 9.84
CA LYS A 99 2.34 15.71 8.70
C LYS A 99 3.14 14.99 7.62
N TYR A 100 4.30 15.52 7.24
CA TYR A 100 5.19 14.90 6.26
C TYR A 100 5.61 13.50 6.68
N SER A 101 5.99 13.29 7.95
CA SER A 101 6.40 11.96 8.45
C SER A 101 5.28 10.93 8.34
N ILE A 102 4.04 11.32 8.65
CA ILE A 102 2.87 10.44 8.51
C ILE A 102 2.61 10.15 7.04
N LEU A 103 2.58 11.18 6.19
CA LEU A 103 2.36 11.02 4.76
C LEU A 103 3.46 10.20 4.09
N PHE A 104 4.70 10.29 4.55
CA PHE A 104 5.81 9.45 4.10
C PHE A 104 5.48 7.97 4.30
N VAL A 105 5.08 7.60 5.52
CA VAL A 105 4.70 6.20 5.83
C VAL A 105 3.53 5.73 4.99
N ILE A 106 2.55 6.61 4.74
CA ILE A 106 1.38 6.28 3.93
C ILE A 106 1.76 6.11 2.46
N ARG A 107 2.65 6.94 1.90
CA ARG A 107 3.21 6.74 0.55
C ARG A 107 3.92 5.40 0.43
N GLU A 108 4.76 5.05 1.40
CA GLU A 108 5.45 3.75 1.43
C GLU A 108 4.46 2.57 1.51
N LEU A 109 3.38 2.71 2.27
CA LEU A 109 2.31 1.71 2.33
C LEU A 109 1.60 1.54 0.97
N ILE A 110 1.33 2.64 0.26
CA ILE A 110 0.73 2.62 -1.08
C ILE A 110 1.66 1.91 -2.07
N VAL A 111 2.95 2.28 -2.11
CA VAL A 111 3.97 1.62 -2.95
C VAL A 111 4.00 0.13 -2.65
N SER A 112 4.07 -0.24 -1.36
CA SER A 112 4.15 -1.63 -0.93
C SER A 112 2.93 -2.44 -1.36
N ARG A 113 1.71 -1.91 -1.21
CA ARG A 113 0.46 -2.61 -1.59
C ARG A 113 0.34 -2.81 -3.09
N ILE A 114 0.61 -1.77 -3.87
CA ILE A 114 0.59 -1.86 -5.35
C ILE A 114 1.68 -2.84 -5.81
N GLY A 115 2.91 -2.68 -5.31
CA GLY A 115 4.03 -3.57 -5.64
C GLY A 115 3.72 -5.03 -5.32
N TYR A 116 3.17 -5.31 -4.14
CA TYR A 116 2.75 -6.66 -3.75
C TYR A 116 1.68 -7.22 -4.69
N ALA A 117 0.68 -6.43 -5.07
CA ALA A 117 -0.37 -6.86 -5.99
C ALA A 117 0.20 -7.23 -7.38
N LEU A 118 1.11 -6.40 -7.91
CA LEU A 118 1.78 -6.65 -9.18
C LEU A 118 2.65 -7.91 -9.13
N GLU A 119 3.49 -8.06 -8.10
CA GLU A 119 4.35 -9.24 -7.95
C GLU A 119 3.55 -10.52 -7.72
N ARG A 120 2.45 -10.45 -6.97
CA ARG A 120 1.53 -11.58 -6.78
C ARG A 120 0.94 -12.01 -8.12
N PHE A 121 0.57 -11.07 -8.99
CA PHE A 121 0.04 -11.37 -10.31
C PHE A 121 1.09 -11.98 -11.23
N LYS A 122 2.30 -11.41 -11.29
CA LYS A 122 3.43 -11.99 -12.06
C LYS A 122 3.71 -13.42 -11.64
N SER A 123 3.73 -13.68 -10.32
CA SER A 123 3.97 -15.01 -9.76
C SER A 123 2.83 -15.99 -10.05
N SER A 124 1.57 -15.54 -10.06
CA SER A 124 0.43 -16.39 -10.46
C SER A 124 0.44 -16.71 -11.96
N ALA A 125 0.83 -15.76 -12.80
CA ALA A 125 0.87 -15.92 -14.25
C ALA A 125 2.06 -16.75 -14.72
N GLY A 126 3.17 -16.73 -13.97
CA GLY A 126 4.36 -17.56 -14.19
C GLY A 126 4.23 -19.00 -13.69
N GLY A 127 3.12 -19.38 -13.05
CA GLY A 127 2.81 -20.74 -12.60
C GLY A 127 2.34 -21.66 -13.73
N GLY A 128 3.07 -21.69 -14.86
CA GLY A 128 3.05 -22.86 -15.75
C GLY A 128 3.60 -24.09 -15.02
N PRO A 129 3.33 -25.33 -15.49
CA PRO A 129 3.78 -26.53 -14.81
C PRO A 129 5.29 -26.42 -14.56
N ASP A 130 5.63 -26.50 -13.28
CA ASP A 130 6.95 -26.42 -12.69
C ASP A 130 7.99 -27.12 -13.59
N GLU A 131 8.72 -26.35 -14.43
CA GLU A 131 9.78 -26.92 -15.29
C GLU A 131 10.83 -27.66 -14.44
N SER A 132 10.97 -27.26 -13.17
CA SER A 132 11.79 -27.94 -12.17
C SER A 132 11.23 -29.32 -11.80
N ALA A 133 9.90 -29.49 -11.76
CA ALA A 133 9.27 -30.79 -11.54
C ALA A 133 9.31 -31.66 -12.80
N SER A 134 9.19 -31.07 -13.99
CA SER A 134 9.34 -31.79 -15.27
C SER A 134 10.78 -32.26 -15.49
N MET A 135 11.80 -31.50 -15.05
CA MET A 135 13.20 -31.92 -15.12
C MET A 135 13.55 -33.05 -14.16
N LEU A 136 12.80 -33.23 -13.05
CA LEU A 136 13.02 -34.32 -12.10
C LEU A 136 12.46 -35.66 -12.59
N ASP A 137 11.44 -35.65 -13.45
CA ASP A 137 10.88 -36.86 -14.08
C ASP A 137 11.78 -37.42 -15.20
N GLU A 138 12.70 -36.62 -15.75
CA GLU A 138 13.63 -37.05 -16.80
C GLU A 138 14.96 -37.63 -16.27
N ILE A 139 15.22 -37.53 -14.97
CA ILE A 139 16.44 -38.10 -14.36
C ILE A 139 16.22 -39.60 -14.11
N LYS A 140 16.60 -40.44 -15.08
CA LYS A 140 16.73 -41.89 -14.82
C LYS A 140 17.73 -42.12 -13.68
N PRO A 141 17.40 -42.93 -12.66
CA PRO A 141 18.35 -43.26 -11.62
C PRO A 141 19.53 -44.03 -12.23
N LEU A 142 20.74 -43.49 -12.05
CA LEU A 142 21.99 -44.18 -12.34
C LEU A 142 22.18 -45.29 -11.29
N GLY A 143 21.63 -46.47 -11.57
CA GLY A 143 21.74 -47.60 -10.65
C GLY A 143 20.87 -48.80 -11.02
N GLU A 144 20.98 -49.31 -12.25
CA GLU A 144 20.69 -50.72 -12.51
C GLU A 144 21.95 -51.34 -13.14
N ALA A 145 22.71 -52.04 -12.29
CA ALA A 145 23.75 -52.99 -12.67
C ALA A 145 23.22 -54.40 -12.40
#